data_AF-A0A6A6AXU1-F1
#
_entry.id   AF-A0A6A6AXU1-F1
#
_cell.length_a   1.000
_cell.length_b   1.000
_cell.length_c   1.000
_cell.angle_alpha   90.00
_cell.angle_beta   90.00
_cell.angle_gamma   90.00
#
_symmetry.space_group_name_H-M   'P 1'
#
loop_
_entity.id
_entity.type
_entity.pdbx_description
1 polymer ?
#
loop_
_entity_poly.entity_id
_entity_poly.type
_entity_poly.pdbx_seq_one_letter_code
_entity_poly.pdbx_strand_id
1 'polypeptide(L)'
;MAPINSSTDEKTHQALLAQLDMHRVHKPFRNPNWKPPQRRNKNVKQIISEAQRKEASVMATQNNSGTSTPAVPRANSDGSNIAQAAQNLGALVAEKNGKAAVGPAVTYTNVEAPPSLQVKRKYCDITGLPSAYMDPKTRLRYHNAEIFGLIRTMGQGTTEQYLAARGAHTVLK
;
A
#
# COMPACT_ATOMS: atom_id res chain seq x y z
N MET A 1 4.73 18.69 -28.50
CA MET A 1 3.69 19.72 -28.28
C MET A 1 2.54 19.41 -29.21
N ALA A 2 1.35 19.12 -28.69
CA ALA A 2 0.17 18.92 -29.53
C ALA A 2 -0.26 20.27 -30.14
N PRO A 3 -0.69 20.32 -31.41
CA PRO A 3 -1.11 21.58 -32.01
C PRO A 3 -2.46 22.01 -31.44
N ILE A 4 -2.54 23.27 -31.01
CA ILE A 4 -3.76 23.90 -30.47
C ILE A 4 -4.57 24.37 -31.68
N ASN A 5 -5.48 23.54 -32.15
CA ASN A 5 -6.33 23.87 -33.31
C ASN A 5 -7.61 24.53 -32.78
N SER A 6 -7.78 25.82 -33.10
CA SER A 6 -8.85 26.71 -32.67
C SER A 6 -10.18 26.53 -33.43
N SER A 7 -10.68 25.30 -33.52
CA SER A 7 -12.06 25.00 -33.94
C SER A 7 -12.44 23.57 -33.52
N THR A 8 -12.80 23.39 -32.25
CA THR A 8 -13.42 22.15 -31.75
C THR A 8 -14.83 22.04 -32.32
N ASP A 9 -14.94 21.59 -33.56
CA ASP A 9 -16.22 21.14 -34.11
C ASP A 9 -16.64 19.87 -33.38
N GLU A 10 -17.88 19.82 -32.91
CA GLU A 10 -18.48 18.68 -32.21
C GLU A 10 -18.23 17.34 -32.93
N LYS A 11 -18.22 17.37 -34.27
CA LYS A 11 -17.94 16.20 -35.12
C LYS A 11 -16.49 15.70 -35.00
N THR A 12 -15.52 16.58 -34.87
CA THR A 12 -14.10 16.21 -34.71
C THR A 12 -13.83 15.64 -33.32
N HIS A 13 -14.49 16.21 -32.29
CA HIS A 13 -14.46 15.68 -30.93
C HIS A 13 -15.10 14.28 -30.86
N GLN A 14 -16.27 14.10 -31.48
CA GLN A 14 -16.93 12.79 -31.55
C GLN A 14 -16.10 11.75 -32.32
N ALA A 15 -15.44 12.14 -33.41
CA ALA A 15 -14.53 11.27 -34.16
C ALA A 15 -13.33 10.82 -33.31
N LEU A 16 -12.77 11.70 -32.49
CA LEU A 16 -11.68 11.37 -31.57
C LEU A 16 -12.13 10.37 -30.49
N LEU A 17 -13.28 10.59 -29.86
CA LEU A 17 -13.84 9.67 -28.88
C LEU A 17 -14.12 8.29 -29.48
N ALA A 18 -14.64 8.26 -30.71
CA ALA A 18 -14.87 7.04 -31.49
C ALA A 18 -13.57 6.27 -31.78
N GLN A 19 -12.47 6.99 -32.04
CA GLN A 19 -11.16 6.39 -32.29
C GLN A 19 -10.52 5.82 -31.01
N LEU A 20 -10.75 6.46 -29.85
CA LEU A 20 -10.19 6.04 -28.55
C LEU A 20 -11.00 4.92 -27.88
N ASP A 21 -12.13 4.49 -28.46
CA ASP A 21 -12.98 3.45 -27.89
C ASP A 21 -12.41 2.03 -28.12
N MET A 22 -11.84 1.47 -27.06
CA MET A 22 -11.30 0.11 -27.01
C MET A 22 -12.35 -1.00 -27.12
N HIS A 23 -13.66 -0.70 -27.12
CA HIS A 23 -14.72 -1.71 -27.32
C HIS A 23 -14.96 -2.02 -28.79
N ARG A 24 -14.70 -1.05 -29.68
CA ARG A 24 -14.83 -1.23 -31.14
C ARG A 24 -13.77 -2.16 -31.72
N VAL A 25 -12.63 -2.27 -31.03
CA VAL A 25 -11.54 -3.17 -31.40
C VAL A 25 -11.84 -4.59 -30.90
N HIS A 26 -11.98 -5.53 -31.84
CA HIS A 26 -12.13 -6.95 -31.52
C HIS A 26 -10.88 -7.49 -30.82
N LYS A 27 -11.08 -8.33 -29.79
CA LYS A 27 -10.01 -8.85 -28.92
C LYS A 27 -9.88 -10.38 -29.09
N PRO A 28 -9.24 -10.86 -30.18
CA PRO A 28 -9.17 -12.30 -30.48
C PRO A 28 -8.36 -13.10 -29.44
N PHE A 29 -7.56 -12.42 -28.63
CA PHE A 29 -6.74 -12.99 -27.56
C PHE A 29 -7.46 -13.06 -26.20
N ARG A 30 -8.67 -12.50 -26.06
CA ARG A 30 -9.40 -12.48 -24.78
C ARG A 30 -10.32 -13.69 -24.67
N ASN A 31 -10.07 -14.56 -23.70
CA ASN A 31 -10.92 -15.73 -23.44
C ASN A 31 -12.36 -15.28 -23.08
N PRO A 32 -13.39 -15.64 -23.88
CA PRO A 32 -14.79 -15.29 -23.61
C PRO A 32 -15.36 -15.93 -22.34
N ASN A 33 -14.80 -17.08 -21.93
CA ASN A 33 -15.30 -17.85 -20.77
C ASN A 33 -14.78 -17.30 -19.44
N TRP A 34 -13.78 -16.41 -19.44
CA TRP A 34 -13.24 -15.86 -18.21
C TRP A 34 -14.21 -14.84 -17.59
N LYS A 35 -14.66 -15.11 -16.37
CA LYS A 35 -15.54 -14.23 -15.59
C LYS A 35 -14.73 -13.53 -14.49
N PRO A 36 -14.76 -12.19 -14.40
CA PRO A 36 -14.03 -11.48 -13.35
C PRO A 36 -14.59 -11.84 -11.96
N PRO A 37 -13.75 -12.20 -10.98
CA PRO A 37 -14.24 -12.41 -9.62
C PRO A 37 -14.80 -11.13 -9.01
N GLN A 38 -15.83 -11.25 -8.19
CA GLN A 38 -16.54 -10.10 -7.61
C GLN A 38 -15.69 -9.31 -6.58
N ARG A 39 -14.76 -9.98 -5.89
CA ARG A 39 -13.92 -9.39 -4.83
C ARG A 39 -12.47 -9.15 -5.28
N ARG A 40 -12.27 -8.28 -6.28
CA ARG A 40 -10.94 -7.93 -6.81
C ARG A 40 -10.38 -6.63 -6.24
N ASN A 41 -11.21 -5.59 -6.16
CA ASN A 41 -10.78 -4.27 -5.77
C ASN A 41 -10.75 -4.19 -4.25
N LYS A 42 -9.59 -4.43 -3.66
CA LYS A 42 -9.36 -4.43 -2.21
C LYS A 42 -8.44 -3.27 -1.83
N ASN A 43 -8.69 -2.67 -0.67
CA ASN A 43 -7.74 -1.70 -0.10
C ASN A 43 -6.51 -2.46 0.45
N VAL A 44 -5.35 -1.81 0.46
CA VAL A 44 -4.11 -2.34 1.07
C VAL A 44 -4.35 -2.92 2.47
N LYS A 45 -5.12 -2.22 3.32
CA LYS A 45 -5.49 -2.70 4.66
C LYS A 45 -6.23 -4.05 4.63
N GLN A 46 -7.13 -4.24 3.67
CA GLN A 46 -7.85 -5.50 3.51
C GLN A 46 -6.93 -6.62 3.02
N ILE A 47 -6.03 -6.31 2.07
CA ILE A 47 -5.04 -7.27 1.55
C ILE A 47 -4.12 -7.74 2.68
N ILE A 48 -3.58 -6.81 3.48
CA ILE A 48 -2.72 -7.12 4.63
C ILE A 48 -3.49 -7.95 5.66
N SER A 49 -4.73 -7.58 5.97
CA SER A 49 -5.56 -8.33 6.92
C SER A 49 -5.86 -9.76 6.47
N GLU A 50 -6.14 -9.97 5.18
CA GLU A 50 -6.34 -11.31 4.61
C GLU A 50 -5.06 -12.14 4.62
N ALA A 51 -3.90 -11.52 4.32
CA ALA A 51 -2.60 -12.18 4.37
C ALA A 51 -2.26 -12.67 5.79
N GLN A 52 -2.42 -11.79 6.79
CA GLN A 52 -2.21 -12.13 8.20
C GLN A 52 -3.15 -13.26 8.67
N ARG A 53 -4.43 -13.22 8.27
CA ARG A 53 -5.40 -14.28 8.61
C ARG A 53 -5.04 -15.62 7.97
N LYS A 54 -4.55 -15.61 6.72
CA LYS A 54 -4.10 -16.81 6.02
C LYS A 54 -2.87 -17.42 6.71
N GLU A 55 -1.88 -16.62 7.09
CA GLU A 55 -0.70 -17.09 7.83
C GLU A 55 -1.09 -17.71 9.18
N ALA A 56 -1.96 -17.05 9.95
CA ALA A 56 -2.46 -17.60 11.21
C ALA A 56 -3.19 -18.94 11.05
N SER A 57 -3.97 -19.11 9.97
CA SER A 57 -4.69 -20.36 9.70
C SER A 57 -3.75 -21.53 9.40
N VAL A 58 -2.61 -21.27 8.74
CA VAL A 58 -1.59 -22.30 8.44
C VAL A 58 -0.87 -22.75 9.71
N MET A 59 -0.59 -21.83 10.64
CA MET A 59 0.02 -22.17 11.94
C MET A 59 -0.94 -22.95 12.84
N ALA A 60 -2.24 -22.65 12.81
CA ALA A 60 -3.25 -23.37 13.60
C ALA A 60 -3.43 -24.83 13.18
N THR A 61 -3.31 -25.15 11.89
CA THR A 61 -3.39 -26.54 11.41
C THR A 61 -2.21 -27.40 11.89
N GLN A 62 -1.05 -26.82 12.16
CA GLN A 62 0.09 -27.54 12.73
C GLN A 62 -0.12 -27.90 14.21
N ASN A 63 -0.73 -27.01 15.01
CA ASN A 63 -1.01 -27.29 16.43
C ASN A 63 -2.09 -28.36 16.66
N ASN A 64 -2.96 -28.60 15.67
CA ASN A 64 -4.01 -29.63 15.75
C ASN A 64 -3.70 -30.87 14.90
N SER A 65 -2.47 -31.00 14.39
CA SER A 65 -2.02 -32.22 13.71
C SER A 65 -1.61 -33.29 14.72
N GLY A 66 -2.57 -33.71 15.55
CA GLY A 66 -2.52 -35.02 16.18
C GLY A 66 -2.64 -36.08 15.09
N THR A 67 -1.50 -36.68 14.73
CA THR A 67 -1.38 -38.08 14.29
C THR A 67 -2.58 -38.67 13.53
N SER A 68 -2.91 -38.19 12.32
CA SER A 68 -3.85 -38.90 11.42
C SER A 68 -3.82 -38.33 10.00
N THR A 69 -2.85 -38.76 9.20
CA THR A 69 -3.06 -38.86 7.75
C THR A 69 -2.60 -40.26 7.32
N PRO A 70 -3.47 -41.12 6.77
CA PRO A 70 -3.08 -42.45 6.33
C PRO A 70 -2.14 -42.32 5.14
N ALA A 71 -1.08 -43.14 5.14
CA ALA A 71 -0.11 -43.22 4.07
C ALA A 71 -0.82 -43.56 2.74
N VAL A 72 -0.69 -42.68 1.74
CA VAL A 72 -1.11 -42.97 0.36
C VAL A 72 0.08 -43.62 -0.36
N PRO A 73 -0.08 -44.74 -1.09
CA PRO A 73 1.03 -45.41 -1.73
C PRO A 73 1.61 -44.56 -2.86
N ARG A 74 2.94 -44.56 -2.93
CA ARG A 74 3.78 -43.83 -3.87
C ARG A 74 3.54 -44.31 -5.31
N ALA A 75 2.72 -43.57 -6.06
CA ALA A 75 2.63 -43.71 -7.51
C ALA A 75 3.60 -42.72 -8.17
N ASN A 76 4.62 -43.25 -8.85
CA ASN A 76 5.54 -42.49 -9.70
C ASN A 76 4.74 -41.77 -10.80
N SER A 77 4.61 -40.44 -10.69
CA SER A 77 4.27 -39.58 -11.81
C SER A 77 5.18 -38.36 -11.76
N ASP A 78 6.05 -38.27 -12.75
CA ASP A 78 6.93 -37.13 -13.07
C ASP A 78 6.08 -35.93 -13.50
N GLY A 79 5.36 -35.35 -12.54
CA GLY A 79 4.68 -34.08 -12.65
C GLY A 79 4.98 -33.31 -11.40
N SER A 80 6.03 -32.50 -11.41
CA SER A 80 6.35 -31.58 -10.32
C SER A 80 5.21 -30.57 -10.17
N ASN A 81 4.22 -30.90 -9.35
CA ASN A 81 3.11 -30.03 -9.01
C ASN A 81 3.67 -28.82 -8.23
N ILE A 82 4.00 -27.75 -8.95
CA ILE A 82 4.58 -26.50 -8.42
C ILE A 82 3.74 -25.96 -7.25
N ALA A 83 2.42 -26.12 -7.30
CA ALA A 83 1.50 -25.73 -6.25
C ALA A 83 1.69 -26.52 -4.94
N GLN A 84 1.96 -27.83 -5.01
CA GLN A 84 2.25 -28.67 -3.85
C GLN A 84 3.67 -28.41 -3.33
N ALA A 85 4.64 -28.21 -4.22
CA ALA A 85 6.01 -27.87 -3.86
C ALA A 85 6.10 -26.54 -3.08
N ALA A 86 5.35 -25.52 -3.50
CA ALA A 86 5.28 -24.22 -2.82
C ALA A 86 4.63 -24.31 -1.42
N GLN A 87 3.64 -25.18 -1.22
CA GLN A 87 3.02 -25.44 0.09
C GLN A 87 4.01 -26.12 1.05
N ASN A 88 4.79 -27.08 0.55
CA ASN A 88 5.78 -27.80 1.35
C ASN A 88 6.91 -26.89 1.83
N LEU A 89 7.36 -25.94 1.01
CA LEU A 89 8.36 -24.93 1.41
C LEU A 89 7.81 -23.99 2.50
N GLY A 90 6.56 -23.55 2.37
CA GLY A 90 5.91 -22.71 3.38
C GLY A 90 5.79 -23.40 4.75
N ALA A 91 5.46 -24.70 4.76
CA ALA A 91 5.39 -25.50 5.97
C ALA A 91 6.75 -25.66 6.67
N LEU A 92 7.82 -25.92 5.91
CA LEU A 92 9.18 -26.05 6.43
C LEU A 92 9.74 -24.73 7.00
N VAL A 93 9.46 -23.60 6.35
CA VAL A 93 9.84 -22.26 6.85
C VAL A 93 9.10 -21.93 8.15
N ALA A 94 7.81 -22.26 8.24
CA ALA A 94 7.01 -22.06 9.45
C ALA A 94 7.52 -22.92 10.63
N GLU A 95 7.87 -24.18 10.40
CA GLU A 95 8.44 -25.07 11.43
C GLU A 95 9.78 -24.54 11.95
N LYS A 96 10.65 -24.08 11.05
CA LYS A 96 11.95 -23.50 11.41
C LYS A 96 11.78 -22.19 12.21
N ASN A 97 10.84 -21.34 11.82
CA ASN A 97 10.51 -20.11 12.53
C ASN A 97 9.88 -20.39 13.91
N GLY A 98 9.08 -21.45 14.07
CA GLY A 98 8.50 -21.85 15.36
C GLY A 98 9.53 -22.37 16.37
N LYS A 99 10.64 -22.94 15.89
CA LYS A 99 11.75 -23.45 16.73
C LYS A 99 12.73 -22.35 17.17
N ALA A 100 12.79 -21.23 16.45
CA ALA A 100 13.71 -20.11 16.71
C ALA A 100 13.02 -18.97 17.48
N ALA A 101 12.88 -19.14 18.80
CA ALA A 101 12.83 -18.08 19.83
C ALA A 101 11.72 -17.00 19.80
N VAL A 102 11.12 -16.79 20.98
CA VAL A 102 10.57 -15.54 21.57
C VAL A 102 10.42 -14.35 20.59
N GLY A 103 9.38 -14.37 19.77
CA GLY A 103 9.06 -13.27 18.85
C GLY A 103 8.09 -13.69 17.74
N PRO A 104 7.49 -12.73 17.01
CA PRO A 104 6.67 -13.04 15.84
C PRO A 104 7.51 -13.72 14.75
N ALA A 105 6.94 -14.73 14.09
CA ALA A 105 7.61 -15.45 13.01
C ALA A 105 8.12 -14.49 11.93
N VAL A 106 9.42 -14.54 11.64
CA VAL A 106 10.06 -13.67 10.64
C VAL A 106 9.79 -14.23 9.24
N THR A 107 8.87 -13.60 8.52
CA THR A 107 8.60 -13.88 7.10
C THR A 107 9.22 -12.77 6.25
N TYR A 108 9.59 -13.04 4.99
CA TYR A 108 10.12 -12.03 4.05
C TYR A 108 9.25 -10.77 3.95
N THR A 109 7.94 -10.92 4.16
CA THR A 109 6.94 -9.83 4.16
C THR A 109 6.86 -9.04 5.47
N ASN A 110 7.44 -9.53 6.57
CA ASN A 110 7.38 -8.93 7.91
C ASN A 110 8.69 -8.23 8.30
N VAL A 111 9.70 -8.21 7.40
CA VAL A 111 10.96 -7.50 7.62
C VAL A 111 10.77 -6.04 7.21
N GLU A 112 10.32 -5.22 8.15
CA GLU A 112 10.20 -3.78 7.97
C GLU A 112 11.45 -3.05 8.51
N ALA A 113 11.83 -1.94 7.86
CA ALA A 113 12.90 -1.11 8.37
C ALA A 113 12.47 -0.42 9.68
N PRO A 114 13.33 -0.36 10.70
CA PRO A 114 13.00 0.34 11.94
C PRO A 114 12.79 1.83 11.67
N PRO A 115 11.97 2.52 12.49
CA PRO A 115 11.83 3.96 12.39
C PRO A 115 13.17 4.65 12.64
N SER A 116 13.39 5.79 11.98
CA SER A 116 14.62 6.57 12.18
C SER A 116 14.66 7.17 13.59
N LEU A 117 15.76 6.92 14.31
CA LEU A 117 16.09 7.53 15.61
C LEU A 117 16.87 8.85 15.47
N GLN A 118 17.25 9.22 14.24
CA GLN A 118 18.05 10.41 14.01
C GLN A 118 17.21 11.68 14.23
N VAL A 119 17.81 12.65 14.94
CA VAL A 119 17.17 13.96 15.16
C VAL A 119 16.95 14.64 13.82
N LYS A 120 15.68 14.90 13.49
CA LYS A 120 15.28 15.57 12.25
C LYS A 120 15.61 17.07 12.33
N ARG A 121 16.21 17.60 11.26
CA ARG A 121 16.34 19.05 11.08
C ARG A 121 14.96 19.70 10.95
N LYS A 122 14.80 20.85 11.58
CA LYS A 122 13.54 21.60 11.59
C LYS A 122 13.64 22.74 10.59
N TYR A 123 12.67 22.80 9.68
CA TYR A 123 12.53 23.86 8.70
C TYR A 123 11.21 24.61 8.94
N CYS A 124 11.17 25.85 8.48
CA CYS A 124 10.01 26.71 8.49
C CYS A 124 8.95 26.11 7.56
N ASP A 125 7.70 26.02 8.02
CA ASP A 125 6.64 25.37 7.25
C ASP A 125 6.18 26.24 6.06
N ILE A 126 6.45 27.55 6.09
CA ILE A 126 6.05 28.50 5.04
C ILE A 126 7.19 28.73 4.03
N THR A 127 8.41 28.99 4.49
CA THR A 127 9.53 29.39 3.63
C THR A 127 10.55 28.29 3.36
N GLY A 128 10.55 27.19 4.12
CA GLY A 128 11.54 26.12 3.99
C GLY A 128 12.93 26.42 4.58
N LEU A 129 13.16 27.64 5.08
CA LEU A 129 14.41 28.02 5.76
C LEU A 129 14.59 27.26 7.09
N PRO A 130 15.83 27.09 7.60
CA PRO A 130 16.05 26.41 8.89
C PRO A 130 15.33 27.14 10.03
N SER A 131 14.53 26.42 10.81
CA SER A 131 13.67 27.01 11.85
C SER A 131 14.09 26.53 13.23
N ALA A 132 14.49 27.46 14.10
CA ALA A 132 14.80 27.17 15.49
C ALA A 132 13.54 27.12 16.38
N TYR A 133 12.50 27.88 16.02
CA TYR A 133 11.34 28.13 16.87
C TYR A 133 10.04 27.54 16.30
N MET A 134 9.06 27.35 17.19
CA MET A 134 7.73 26.86 16.87
C MET A 134 6.70 27.63 17.70
N ASP A 135 5.59 28.03 17.08
CA ASP A 135 4.50 28.71 17.78
C ASP A 135 3.69 27.70 18.61
N PRO A 136 3.49 27.92 19.93
CA PRO A 136 2.71 27.01 20.77
C PRO A 136 1.23 26.94 20.39
N LYS A 137 0.68 28.00 19.77
CA LYS A 137 -0.75 28.03 19.41
C LYS A 137 -1.03 27.27 18.12
N THR A 138 -0.30 27.59 17.06
CA THR A 138 -0.51 26.99 15.73
C THR A 138 0.35 25.75 15.46
N ARG A 139 1.37 25.48 16.28
CA ARG A 139 2.38 24.41 16.08
C ARG A 139 3.17 24.54 14.76
N LEU A 140 3.09 25.69 14.11
CA LEU A 140 3.89 26.02 12.93
C LEU A 140 5.31 26.44 13.33
N ARG A 141 6.27 26.05 12.50
CA ARG A 141 7.70 26.39 12.62
C ARG A 141 7.98 27.66 11.82
N TYR A 142 8.67 28.63 12.42
CA TYR A 142 8.98 29.92 11.81
C TYR A 142 10.46 30.31 11.96
N HIS A 143 10.97 31.03 10.96
CA HIS A 143 12.38 31.43 10.90
C HIS A 143 12.64 32.78 11.57
N ASN A 144 11.86 33.81 11.22
CA ASN A 144 12.03 35.20 11.69
C ASN A 144 10.71 35.80 12.20
N ALA A 145 10.78 37.02 12.72
CA ALA A 145 9.63 37.74 13.28
C ALA A 145 8.54 38.07 12.23
N GLU A 146 8.91 38.30 10.98
CA GLU A 146 7.96 38.59 9.90
C GLU A 146 7.03 37.41 9.62
N ILE A 147 7.60 36.21 9.53
CA ILE A 147 6.82 34.98 9.35
C ILE A 147 5.95 34.70 10.58
N PHE A 148 6.44 35.01 11.78
CA PHE A 148 5.62 34.92 12.98
C PHE A 148 4.43 35.91 12.95
N GLY A 149 4.65 37.15 12.49
CA GLY A 149 3.59 38.14 12.27
C GLY A 149 2.56 37.66 11.25
N LEU A 150 3.01 37.08 10.14
CA LEU A 150 2.15 36.46 9.13
C LEU A 150 1.27 35.37 9.76
N ILE A 151 1.87 34.42 10.49
CA ILE A 151 1.14 33.32 11.16
C ILE A 151 0.02 33.84 12.07
N ARG A 152 0.21 34.99 12.74
CA ARG A 152 -0.83 35.58 13.60
C ARG A 152 -2.01 36.16 12.85
N THR A 153 -1.84 36.53 11.59
CA THR A 153 -2.92 37.05 10.73
C THR A 153 -3.63 35.96 9.94
N MET A 154 -3.02 34.77 9.82
CA MET A 154 -3.56 33.66 9.05
C MET A 154 -4.76 33.01 9.74
N GLY A 155 -5.71 32.54 8.92
CA GLY A 155 -6.87 31.77 9.40
C GLY A 155 -6.49 30.37 9.89
N GLN A 156 -7.35 29.78 10.74
CA GLN A 156 -7.17 28.43 11.27
C GLN A 156 -7.10 27.36 10.15
N GLY A 157 -7.94 27.47 9.11
CA GLY A 157 -7.94 26.52 8.00
C GLY A 157 -6.62 26.48 7.22
N THR A 158 -5.99 27.64 6.99
CA THR A 158 -4.68 27.71 6.31
C THR A 158 -3.58 27.10 7.19
N THR A 159 -3.63 27.35 8.50
CA THR A 159 -2.70 26.76 9.46
C THR A 159 -2.77 25.23 9.43
N GLU A 160 -3.98 24.67 9.41
CA GLU A 160 -4.19 23.22 9.31
C GLU A 160 -3.70 22.64 7.99
N GLN A 161 -3.84 23.36 6.86
CA GLN A 161 -3.30 22.95 5.57
C GLN A 161 -1.76 22.87 5.59
N TYR A 162 -1.08 23.85 6.17
CA TYR A 162 0.38 23.79 6.34
C TYR A 162 0.80 22.64 7.26
N LEU A 163 0.06 22.40 8.34
CA LEU A 163 0.29 21.23 9.19
C LEU A 163 0.01 19.91 8.45
N ALA A 164 -0.97 19.87 7.55
CA ALA A 164 -1.32 18.69 6.77
C ALA A 164 -0.22 18.35 5.76
N ALA A 165 0.33 19.37 5.08
CA ALA A 165 1.50 19.22 4.20
C ALA A 165 2.72 18.66 4.94
N ARG A 166 2.93 19.04 6.21
CA ARG A 166 3.97 18.46 7.08
C ARG A 166 3.62 17.06 7.62
N GLY A 167 2.35 16.66 7.56
CA GLY A 167 1.85 15.43 8.18
C GLY A 167 1.65 15.52 9.71
N ALA A 168 1.47 16.74 10.25
CA ALA A 168 1.28 17.01 11.67
C ALA A 168 -0.13 17.54 12.02
N HIS A 169 -1.05 17.56 11.06
CA HIS A 169 -2.45 17.96 11.30
C HIS A 169 -3.20 16.92 12.14
N THR A 170 -4.08 17.41 13.00
CA THR A 170 -4.99 16.58 13.78
C THR A 170 -6.37 16.59 13.11
N VAL A 171 -6.81 15.45 12.60
CA VAL A 171 -8.18 15.28 12.11
C VAL A 171 -9.06 14.90 13.29
N LEU A 172 -9.97 15.79 13.68
CA LEU A 172 -11.03 15.45 14.64
C LEU A 172 -11.96 14.42 13.99
N LYS A 173 -12.30 13.37 14.74
CA LYS A 173 -13.07 12.24 14.25
C LYS A 173 -14.36 12.06 15.04
#